data_AF-A0A9X3EPF9-F1
#
_entry.id   AF-A0A9X3EPF9-F1
#
_cell.length_a   1.000
_cell.length_b   1.000
_cell.length_c   1.000
_cell.angle_alpha   90.00
_cell.angle_beta   90.00
_cell.angle_gamma   90.00
#
_symmetry.space_group_name_H-M   'P 1'
#
loop_
_entity.id
_entity.type
_entity.pdbx_description
1 polymer ?
#
loop_
_entity_poly.entity_id
_entity_poly.type
_entity_poly.pdbx_seq_one_letter_code
_entity_poly.pdbx_strand_id
1 'polypeptide(L)'
;MLQIHSLRGASMPDATTLLLAGERQENIWYQRAGSLGGAWSAAWPATPEPFTPDAAFDSPAIAQAIALAGEEVAIGGTWNLPGGDVYTAWLRRVALGDGAVACTCEVEAAGILALLPVDGGDVIVAGYRQDPSMRSSAWLARVEPGCATACPIAWEHALPGAEADVYFGRAELVRDAVFALVPAPGGGVFAAGTVDREPWAARYADDGAEQWVMKRGASSGAALAIAASEDGSCLTLVGSEKYGNYAERSWWARRVSLPP
;
A
#
# COMPACT_ATOMS: atom_id res chain seq x y z
N MET A 1 0.45 -10.44 28.32
CA MET A 1 -0.29 -9.36 27.62
C MET A 1 0.41 -9.19 26.29
N LEU A 2 -0.22 -9.60 25.19
CA LEU A 2 0.47 -9.77 23.91
C LEU A 2 0.29 -8.51 23.06
N GLN A 3 1.39 -7.81 22.81
CA GLN A 3 1.42 -6.55 22.07
C GLN A 3 1.26 -6.81 20.58
N ILE A 4 0.29 -6.14 19.97
CA ILE A 4 0.20 -5.99 18.52
C ILE A 4 1.29 -4.99 18.12
N HIS A 5 2.16 -5.36 17.19
CA HIS A 5 3.30 -4.51 16.84
C HIS A 5 2.98 -3.47 15.77
N SER A 6 2.01 -3.72 14.86
CA SER A 6 1.51 -2.70 13.95
C SER A 6 0.21 -3.09 13.23
N LEU A 7 -0.72 -2.15 13.11
CA LEU A 7 -1.85 -2.20 12.17
C LEU A 7 -1.39 -1.42 10.93
N ARG A 8 -1.38 -2.08 9.77
CA ARG A 8 -0.76 -1.54 8.56
C ARG A 8 -1.76 -1.24 7.44
N GLY A 9 -2.99 -1.75 7.53
CA GLY A 9 -4.08 -1.38 6.63
C GLY A 9 -5.45 -1.72 7.22
N ALA A 10 -6.48 -1.01 6.76
CA ALA A 10 -7.86 -1.28 7.12
C ALA A 10 -8.80 -1.01 5.93
N SER A 11 -9.87 -1.79 5.80
CA SER A 11 -10.91 -1.61 4.79
C SER A 11 -12.29 -1.93 5.37
N MET A 12 -13.34 -1.22 4.96
CA MET A 12 -14.71 -1.45 5.45
C MET A 12 -15.57 -2.13 4.37
N PRO A 13 -15.86 -3.45 4.49
CA PRO A 13 -16.76 -4.14 3.56
C PRO A 13 -18.17 -3.59 3.55
N ASP A 14 -18.65 -3.18 4.71
CA ASP A 14 -19.97 -2.64 4.91
C ASP A 14 -19.99 -1.76 6.17
N ALA A 15 -21.12 -1.12 6.45
CA ALA A 15 -21.26 -0.20 7.58
C ALA A 15 -21.03 -0.84 8.96
N THR A 16 -20.99 -2.17 9.04
CA THR A 16 -20.88 -2.96 10.27
C THR A 16 -19.67 -3.87 10.32
N THR A 17 -18.87 -3.92 9.25
CA THR A 17 -17.69 -4.79 9.14
C THR A 17 -16.46 -3.94 8.86
N LEU A 18 -15.36 -4.25 9.55
CA LEU A 18 -14.03 -3.68 9.32
C LEU A 18 -13.04 -4.82 9.17
N LEU A 19 -12.25 -4.80 8.10
CA LEU A 19 -11.11 -5.67 7.90
C LEU A 19 -9.84 -4.95 8.30
N LEU A 20 -9.01 -5.65 9.06
CA LEU A 20 -7.71 -5.16 9.51
C LEU A 20 -6.64 -6.11 9.00
N ALA A 21 -5.56 -5.57 8.45
CA ALA A 21 -4.35 -6.32 8.15
C ALA A 21 -3.22 -5.88 9.09
N GLY A 22 -2.46 -6.86 9.57
CA GLY A 22 -1.35 -6.58 10.45
C GLY A 22 -0.34 -7.72 10.51
N GLU A 23 0.67 -7.48 11.34
CA GLU A 23 1.74 -8.42 11.62
C GLU A 23 1.73 -8.76 13.10
N ARG A 24 1.93 -10.05 13.42
CA ARG A 24 2.13 -10.50 14.80
C ARG A 24 3.21 -11.56 14.79
N GLN A 25 4.34 -11.25 15.45
CA GLN A 25 5.44 -12.21 15.68
C GLN A 25 5.72 -13.02 14.41
N GLU A 26 6.01 -12.31 13.32
CA GLU A 26 6.40 -12.87 12.03
C GLU A 26 5.30 -13.51 11.17
N ASN A 27 4.02 -13.45 11.60
CA ASN A 27 2.89 -13.89 10.81
C ASN A 27 2.03 -12.71 10.34
N ILE A 28 1.72 -12.69 9.05
CA ILE A 28 0.67 -11.85 8.48
C ILE A 28 -0.67 -12.38 8.96
N TRP A 29 -1.47 -11.50 9.54
CA TRP A 29 -2.85 -11.81 9.90
C TRP A 29 -3.79 -10.78 9.30
N TYR A 30 -5.02 -11.22 9.07
CA TYR A 30 -6.13 -10.33 8.83
C TYR A 30 -7.26 -10.68 9.80
N GLN A 31 -8.04 -9.68 10.21
CA GLN A 31 -9.15 -9.87 11.13
C GLN A 31 -10.37 -9.13 10.63
N ARG A 32 -11.52 -9.81 10.70
CA ARG A 32 -12.84 -9.19 10.55
C ARG A 32 -13.33 -8.75 11.93
N ALA A 33 -13.53 -7.45 12.10
CA ALA A 33 -14.17 -6.86 13.26
C ALA A 33 -15.62 -6.48 12.90
N GLY A 34 -16.56 -6.83 13.77
CA GLY A 34 -17.96 -6.45 13.64
C GLY A 34 -18.31 -5.28 14.56
N SER A 35 -19.24 -4.44 14.12
CA SER A 35 -19.87 -3.43 14.98
C SER A 35 -21.10 -4.05 15.67
N LEU A 36 -21.18 -3.96 16.99
CA LEU A 36 -22.34 -4.38 17.77
C LEU A 36 -22.80 -3.18 18.61
N GLY A 37 -23.95 -2.60 18.28
CA GLY A 37 -24.48 -1.41 18.97
C GLY A 37 -23.60 -0.15 18.86
N GLY A 38 -22.86 0.01 17.75
CA GLY A 38 -21.96 1.16 17.53
C GLY A 38 -20.56 1.01 18.15
N ALA A 39 -20.30 -0.06 18.89
CA ALA A 39 -18.96 -0.42 19.35
C ALA A 39 -18.34 -1.47 18.42
N TRP A 40 -17.10 -1.23 17.97
CA TRP A 40 -16.32 -2.21 17.24
C TRP A 40 -15.67 -3.18 18.23
N SER A 41 -15.85 -4.49 18.01
CA SER A 41 -15.15 -5.52 18.81
C SER A 41 -14.36 -6.46 17.90
N ALA A 42 -13.09 -6.64 18.26
CA ALA A 42 -12.17 -7.58 17.66
C ALA A 42 -11.72 -8.51 18.78
N ALA A 43 -12.29 -9.72 18.86
CA ALA A 43 -11.83 -10.72 19.82
C ALA A 43 -10.57 -11.40 19.27
N TRP A 44 -9.45 -11.29 19.96
CA TRP A 44 -8.18 -11.91 19.57
C TRP A 44 -8.25 -13.43 19.80
N PRO A 45 -7.88 -14.29 18.82
CA PRO A 45 -7.71 -15.71 19.10
C PRO A 45 -6.53 -15.94 20.05
N ALA A 46 -6.69 -16.91 20.95
CA ALA A 46 -5.69 -17.29 21.94
C ALA A 46 -4.40 -17.77 21.25
N THR A 47 -3.28 -17.24 21.72
CA THR A 47 -1.93 -17.58 21.21
C THR A 47 -1.60 -19.05 21.45
N PRO A 48 -1.00 -19.77 20.49
CA PRO A 48 -0.24 -20.98 20.82
C PRO A 48 1.07 -20.59 21.55
N GLU A 49 1.37 -21.24 22.68
CA GLU A 49 2.63 -21.07 23.43
C GLU A 49 3.79 -21.94 22.88
N PRO A 50 5.07 -21.65 23.20
CA PRO A 50 5.70 -20.33 23.37
C PRO A 50 6.93 -20.15 22.44
N PHE A 51 7.20 -18.91 22.03
CA PHE A 51 8.36 -18.50 21.22
C PHE A 51 9.16 -17.39 21.93
N THR A 52 10.48 -17.41 21.78
CA THR A 52 11.46 -16.57 22.50
C THR A 52 11.97 -15.37 21.68
N PRO A 53 12.29 -14.22 22.31
CA PRO A 53 12.28 -12.90 21.66
C PRO A 53 13.58 -12.42 20.98
N ASP A 54 14.67 -13.18 21.00
CA ASP A 54 16.01 -12.63 20.67
C ASP A 54 16.41 -12.69 19.17
N ALA A 55 15.46 -12.93 18.25
CA ALA A 55 15.69 -12.84 16.79
C ALA A 55 14.69 -11.93 16.05
N ALA A 56 13.89 -11.15 16.79
CA ALA A 56 12.60 -10.59 16.34
C ALA A 56 12.67 -9.31 15.47
N PHE A 57 13.66 -9.18 14.58
CA PHE A 57 13.67 -8.15 13.52
C PHE A 57 13.50 -8.72 12.09
N ASP A 58 13.40 -10.04 11.92
CA ASP A 58 13.38 -10.69 10.60
C ASP A 58 12.13 -11.56 10.38
N SER A 59 10.93 -10.94 10.36
CA SER A 59 9.88 -11.54 9.53
C SER A 59 10.20 -11.19 8.07
N PRO A 60 10.33 -12.17 7.16
CA PRO A 60 10.56 -11.82 5.77
C PRO A 60 9.35 -11.07 5.20
N ALA A 61 8.12 -11.31 5.67
CA ALA A 61 6.90 -10.83 5.03
C ALA A 61 6.09 -9.83 5.88
N ILE A 62 5.85 -8.62 5.36
CA ILE A 62 5.11 -7.57 6.06
C ILE A 62 3.89 -7.16 5.23
N ALA A 63 2.69 -7.31 5.79
CA ALA A 63 1.47 -6.75 5.19
C ALA A 63 1.43 -5.24 5.38
N GLN A 64 1.19 -4.51 4.29
CA GLN A 64 1.27 -3.06 4.24
C GLN A 64 0.01 -2.41 3.65
N ALA A 65 -0.79 -3.16 2.89
CA ALA A 65 -2.02 -2.66 2.28
C ALA A 65 -3.12 -3.72 2.27
N ILE A 66 -4.37 -3.27 2.31
CA ILE A 66 -5.57 -4.11 2.21
C ILE A 66 -6.66 -3.37 1.43
N ALA A 67 -7.37 -4.07 0.55
CA ALA A 67 -8.53 -3.53 -0.14
C ALA A 67 -9.57 -4.60 -0.51
N LEU A 68 -10.78 -4.17 -0.87
CA LEU A 68 -11.92 -5.04 -1.18
C LEU A 68 -12.14 -5.15 -2.68
N ALA A 69 -11.90 -6.33 -3.25
CA ALA A 69 -12.03 -6.59 -4.67
C ALA A 69 -13.17 -7.58 -4.92
N GLY A 70 -14.40 -7.06 -5.01
CA GLY A 70 -15.60 -7.89 -5.18
C GLY A 70 -15.87 -8.78 -3.95
N GLU A 71 -15.88 -10.10 -4.14
CA GLU A 71 -16.07 -11.09 -3.07
C GLU A 71 -14.74 -11.46 -2.36
N GLU A 72 -13.64 -10.84 -2.77
CA GLU A 72 -12.31 -11.07 -2.23
C GLU A 72 -11.75 -9.86 -1.49
N VAL A 73 -10.74 -10.13 -0.68
CA VAL A 73 -9.86 -9.17 -0.04
C VAL A 73 -8.48 -9.29 -0.67
N ALA A 74 -7.98 -8.20 -1.23
CA ALA A 74 -6.60 -8.08 -1.66
C ALA A 74 -5.75 -7.59 -0.49
N ILE A 75 -4.64 -8.29 -0.22
CA ILE A 75 -3.66 -7.94 0.80
C ILE A 75 -2.29 -7.88 0.13
N GLY A 76 -1.59 -6.78 0.32
CA GLY A 76 -0.30 -6.51 -0.33
C GLY A 76 0.77 -6.21 0.70
N GLY A 77 2.01 -6.55 0.36
CA GLY A 77 3.14 -6.30 1.23
C GLY A 77 4.50 -6.48 0.58
N THR A 78 5.52 -6.55 1.43
CA THR A 78 6.92 -6.80 1.07
C THR A 78 7.39 -8.12 1.66
N TRP A 79 8.31 -8.80 0.97
CA TRP A 79 8.99 -10.02 1.37
C TRP A 79 10.53 -9.87 1.23
N ASN A 80 11.34 -10.30 2.20
CA ASN A 80 12.82 -10.34 2.08
C ASN A 80 13.29 -11.64 1.43
N LEU A 81 14.08 -11.57 0.35
CA LEU A 81 14.74 -12.75 -0.18
C LEU A 81 15.87 -13.22 0.77
N PRO A 82 16.08 -14.54 0.93
CA PRO A 82 17.26 -15.08 1.60
C PRO A 82 18.52 -14.57 0.90
N GLY A 83 19.31 -13.72 1.57
CA GLY A 83 20.47 -13.06 0.97
C GLY A 83 20.45 -11.53 1.05
N GLY A 84 19.31 -10.91 1.41
CA GLY A 84 19.27 -9.59 2.05
C GLY A 84 19.13 -8.34 1.18
N ASP A 85 19.39 -8.41 -0.13
CA ASP A 85 19.57 -7.19 -0.94
C ASP A 85 18.42 -6.85 -1.92
N VAL A 86 17.51 -7.79 -2.20
CA VAL A 86 16.36 -7.51 -3.09
C VAL A 86 15.07 -8.00 -2.43
N TYR A 87 14.06 -7.13 -2.41
CA TYR A 87 12.75 -7.39 -1.82
C TYR A 87 11.77 -7.87 -2.89
N THR A 88 10.86 -8.76 -2.53
CA THR A 88 9.78 -9.22 -3.42
C THR A 88 8.46 -8.71 -2.89
N ALA A 89 7.64 -8.07 -3.72
CA ALA A 89 6.27 -7.77 -3.34
C ALA A 89 5.45 -9.04 -3.44
N TRP A 90 4.48 -9.19 -2.54
CA TRP A 90 3.49 -10.25 -2.63
C TRP A 90 2.09 -9.65 -2.59
N LEU A 91 1.21 -10.22 -3.41
CA LEU A 91 -0.21 -9.91 -3.42
C LEU A 91 -0.97 -11.21 -3.13
N ARG A 92 -1.81 -11.18 -2.10
CA ARG A 92 -2.69 -12.29 -1.72
C ARG A 92 -4.15 -11.88 -1.87
N ARG A 93 -4.93 -12.76 -2.48
CA ARG A 93 -6.40 -12.66 -2.57
C ARG A 93 -7.03 -13.69 -1.64
N VAL A 94 -7.95 -13.23 -0.80
CA VAL A 94 -8.60 -14.04 0.24
C VAL A 94 -10.11 -13.90 0.11
N ALA A 95 -10.84 -15.01 0.11
CA ALA A 95 -12.29 -14.98 0.07
C ALA A 95 -12.87 -14.36 1.37
N LEU A 96 -13.87 -13.48 1.23
CA LEU A 96 -14.51 -12.80 2.37
C LEU A 96 -15.28 -13.75 3.32
N GLY A 97 -15.71 -14.91 2.81
CA GLY A 97 -16.61 -15.82 3.52
C GLY A 97 -15.92 -16.71 4.54
N ASP A 98 -15.07 -17.61 4.05
CA ASP A 98 -14.38 -18.63 4.84
C ASP A 98 -12.92 -18.25 5.17
N GLY A 99 -12.44 -17.13 4.63
CA GLY A 99 -11.04 -16.72 4.78
C GLY A 99 -10.07 -17.61 4.01
N ALA A 100 -10.58 -18.46 3.10
CA ALA A 100 -9.73 -19.27 2.26
C ALA A 100 -8.89 -18.37 1.37
N VAL A 101 -7.58 -18.67 1.31
CA VAL A 101 -6.69 -18.00 0.36
C VAL A 101 -7.08 -18.48 -1.02
N ALA A 102 -7.68 -17.58 -1.80
CA ALA A 102 -8.04 -17.86 -3.19
C ALA A 102 -6.76 -18.04 -4.01
N CYS A 103 -5.80 -17.13 -3.84
CA CYS A 103 -4.46 -17.27 -4.40
C CYS A 103 -3.42 -16.26 -3.85
N THR A 104 -2.14 -16.46 -4.19
CA THR A 104 -1.02 -15.53 -3.93
C THR A 104 -0.14 -15.46 -5.18
N CYS A 105 0.34 -14.27 -5.52
CA CYS A 105 1.32 -14.03 -6.59
C CYS A 105 2.41 -13.06 -6.11
N GLU A 106 3.54 -13.06 -6.80
CA GLU A 106 4.70 -12.26 -6.42
C GLU A 106 5.15 -11.32 -7.56
N VAL A 107 5.76 -10.19 -7.18
CA VAL A 107 6.44 -9.26 -8.09
C VAL A 107 7.84 -9.00 -7.54
N GLU A 108 8.85 -9.43 -8.28
CA GLU A 108 10.25 -9.26 -7.87
C GLU A 108 10.64 -7.78 -7.75
N ALA A 109 11.53 -7.51 -6.80
CA ALA A 109 12.14 -6.20 -6.58
C ALA A 109 11.11 -5.10 -6.26
N ALA A 110 9.98 -5.42 -5.62
CA ALA A 110 8.92 -4.45 -5.33
C ALA A 110 8.44 -4.50 -3.87
N GLY A 111 7.72 -3.46 -3.46
CA GLY A 111 6.95 -3.42 -2.22
C GLY A 111 5.59 -2.77 -2.43
N ILE A 112 4.53 -3.41 -1.93
CA ILE A 112 3.15 -2.90 -2.08
C ILE A 112 2.73 -2.16 -0.81
N LEU A 113 2.50 -0.86 -0.95
CA LEU A 113 2.10 0.05 0.12
C LEU A 113 0.65 0.54 -0.01
N ALA A 114 0.06 0.44 -1.20
CA ALA A 114 -1.32 0.82 -1.46
C ALA A 114 -1.98 -0.18 -2.41
N LEU A 115 -3.27 -0.40 -2.19
CA LEU A 115 -4.13 -1.22 -3.02
C LEU A 115 -5.42 -0.46 -3.33
N LEU A 116 -5.86 -0.52 -4.57
CA LEU A 116 -7.13 0.03 -5.00
C LEU A 116 -7.85 -0.99 -5.91
N PRO A 117 -9.02 -1.50 -5.50
CA PRO A 117 -9.82 -2.39 -6.31
C PRO A 117 -10.45 -1.60 -7.45
N VAL A 118 -10.52 -2.21 -8.63
CA VAL A 118 -11.21 -1.62 -9.79
C VAL A 118 -12.16 -2.65 -10.40
N ASP A 119 -12.97 -2.20 -11.35
CA ASP A 119 -13.99 -3.04 -11.98
C ASP A 119 -13.38 -4.28 -12.64
N GLY A 120 -14.11 -5.39 -12.63
CA GLY A 120 -13.68 -6.67 -13.21
C GLY A 120 -12.87 -7.56 -12.26
N GLY A 121 -12.63 -7.14 -11.02
CA GLY A 121 -11.87 -7.90 -10.02
C GLY A 121 -10.38 -7.59 -10.03
N ASP A 122 -9.95 -6.72 -10.92
CA ASP A 122 -8.60 -6.18 -11.00
C ASP A 122 -8.26 -5.36 -9.73
N VAL A 123 -6.96 -5.24 -9.47
CA VAL A 123 -6.46 -4.41 -8.37
C VAL A 123 -5.31 -3.57 -8.88
N ILE A 124 -5.39 -2.27 -8.68
CA ILE A 124 -4.24 -1.39 -8.79
C ILE A 124 -3.40 -1.57 -7.54
N VAL A 125 -2.15 -1.95 -7.74
CA VAL A 125 -1.14 -2.11 -6.70
C VAL A 125 -0.13 -0.99 -6.83
N ALA A 126 0.32 -0.43 -5.72
CA ALA A 126 1.32 0.62 -5.76
C ALA A 126 2.22 0.60 -4.54
N GLY A 127 3.41 1.16 -4.72
CA GLY A 127 4.42 1.29 -3.68
C GLY A 127 5.74 1.67 -4.31
N TYR A 128 6.74 0.82 -4.19
CA TYR A 128 8.07 1.07 -4.71
C TYR A 128 8.63 -0.14 -5.46
N ARG A 129 9.56 0.13 -6.37
CA ARG A 129 10.38 -0.88 -7.03
C ARG A 129 11.85 -0.56 -6.80
N GLN A 130 12.62 -1.57 -6.46
CA GLN A 130 14.02 -1.48 -6.12
C GLN A 130 14.87 -2.08 -7.23
N ASP A 131 16.02 -1.49 -7.53
CA ASP A 131 17.02 -2.08 -8.41
C ASP A 131 18.07 -2.88 -7.61
N PRO A 132 18.94 -3.68 -8.27
CA PRO A 132 20.02 -4.40 -7.58
C PRO A 132 21.04 -3.51 -6.87
N SER A 133 21.03 -2.20 -7.11
CA SER A 133 21.87 -1.20 -6.42
C SER A 133 21.17 -0.57 -5.22
N MET A 134 20.06 -1.18 -4.76
CA MET A 134 19.22 -0.71 -3.66
C MET A 134 18.48 0.61 -3.92
N ARG A 135 18.34 1.05 -5.17
CA ARG A 135 17.66 2.31 -5.48
C ARG A 135 16.18 2.07 -5.67
N SER A 136 15.35 2.88 -5.01
CA SER A 136 13.90 2.85 -5.18
C SER A 136 13.43 3.77 -6.30
N SER A 137 12.32 3.38 -6.91
CA SER A 137 11.46 4.19 -7.78
C SER A 137 10.02 3.98 -7.33
N ALA A 138 9.18 5.00 -7.47
CA ALA A 138 7.75 4.83 -7.21
C ALA A 138 7.16 3.88 -8.27
N TRP A 139 6.39 2.90 -7.84
CA TRP A 139 5.86 1.84 -8.71
C TRP A 139 4.35 1.73 -8.58
N LEU A 140 3.70 1.54 -9.71
CA LEU A 140 2.25 1.41 -9.87
C LEU A 140 1.98 0.36 -10.94
N ALA A 141 1.06 -0.56 -10.68
CA ALA A 141 0.67 -1.57 -11.66
C ALA A 141 -0.81 -1.93 -11.54
N ARG A 142 -1.39 -2.40 -12.63
CA ARG A 142 -2.71 -3.04 -12.65
C ARG A 142 -2.53 -4.55 -12.70
N VAL A 143 -3.09 -5.23 -11.71
CA VAL A 143 -3.06 -6.69 -11.61
C VAL A 143 -4.43 -7.23 -11.93
N GLU A 144 -4.50 -8.08 -12.95
CA GLU A 144 -5.73 -8.75 -13.38
C GLU A 144 -6.20 -9.77 -12.32
N PRO A 145 -7.43 -10.30 -12.43
CA PRO A 145 -7.90 -11.37 -11.57
C PRO A 145 -7.16 -12.66 -11.88
N GLY A 146 -7.00 -13.50 -10.86
CA GLY A 146 -6.26 -14.75 -10.97
C GLY A 146 -4.82 -14.62 -10.50
N CYS A 147 -4.15 -15.77 -10.41
CA CYS A 147 -2.78 -15.85 -9.93
C CYS A 147 -1.96 -16.86 -10.72
N ALA A 148 -0.71 -16.51 -10.93
CA ALA A 148 0.38 -17.42 -11.23
C ALA A 148 1.50 -17.17 -10.20
N THR A 149 2.63 -17.87 -10.33
CA THR A 149 3.82 -17.58 -9.52
C THR A 149 4.21 -16.10 -9.62
N ALA A 150 4.12 -15.53 -10.82
CA ALA A 150 4.18 -14.08 -11.05
C ALA A 150 2.78 -13.48 -11.13
N CYS A 151 2.59 -12.26 -10.64
CA CYS A 151 1.31 -11.57 -10.78
C CYS A 151 0.97 -11.27 -12.26
N PRO A 152 -0.29 -11.43 -12.69
CA PRO A 152 -0.72 -11.08 -14.04
C PRO A 152 -0.83 -9.55 -14.17
N ILE A 153 0.27 -8.91 -14.57
CA ILE A 153 0.36 -7.46 -14.73
C ILE A 153 -0.21 -7.05 -16.10
N ALA A 154 -1.33 -6.33 -16.13
CA ALA A 154 -1.89 -5.76 -17.35
C ALA A 154 -1.04 -4.58 -17.87
N TRP A 155 -0.62 -3.72 -16.94
CA TRP A 155 0.30 -2.62 -17.19
C TRP A 155 1.05 -2.23 -15.92
N GLU A 156 2.22 -1.63 -16.07
CA GLU A 156 2.99 -1.07 -14.97
C GLU A 156 3.69 0.24 -15.35
N HIS A 157 3.88 1.08 -14.33
CA HIS A 157 4.65 2.32 -14.38
C HIS A 157 5.66 2.32 -13.25
N ALA A 158 6.92 2.61 -13.60
CA ALA A 158 7.95 2.99 -12.65
C ALA A 158 8.28 4.46 -12.90
N LEU A 159 8.09 5.29 -11.88
CA LEU A 159 8.45 6.71 -11.94
C LEU A 159 9.87 6.87 -11.41
N PRO A 160 10.82 7.26 -12.27
CA PRO A 160 12.17 7.54 -11.81
C PRO A 160 12.16 8.78 -10.90
N GLY A 161 12.76 8.62 -9.72
CA GLY A 161 13.39 9.70 -8.99
C GLY A 161 14.90 9.73 -9.24
N ALA A 162 15.55 10.78 -8.80
CA ALA A 162 16.96 10.85 -8.43
C ALA A 162 17.28 9.78 -7.39
N GLU A 163 17.38 8.54 -7.88
CA GLU A 163 18.09 7.38 -7.31
C GLU A 163 18.30 7.49 -5.81
N ALA A 164 17.30 7.07 -5.04
CA ALA A 164 17.40 7.05 -3.59
C ALA A 164 17.71 5.65 -3.08
N ASP A 165 18.84 5.51 -2.36
CA ASP A 165 19.17 4.30 -1.61
C ASP A 165 18.04 3.98 -0.61
N VAL A 166 17.52 2.76 -0.69
CA VAL A 166 16.61 2.16 0.28
C VAL A 166 17.47 1.48 1.34
N TYR A 167 17.59 2.10 2.50
CA TYR A 167 18.03 1.40 3.70
C TYR A 167 16.78 0.91 4.43
N PHE A 168 16.48 -0.39 4.36
CA PHE A 168 15.32 -0.90 5.06
C PHE A 168 15.60 -1.23 6.53
N GLY A 169 14.69 -0.71 7.36
CA GLY A 169 14.07 -1.45 8.45
C GLY A 169 12.55 -1.16 8.57
N ARG A 170 12.00 -0.27 7.70
CA ARG A 170 10.68 0.38 7.83
C ARG A 170 10.23 0.96 6.47
N ALA A 171 9.00 0.68 6.01
CA ALA A 171 8.40 1.24 4.79
C ALA A 171 8.38 2.78 4.79
N GLU A 172 8.45 3.36 5.98
CA GLU A 172 8.52 4.78 6.25
C GLU A 172 9.85 5.45 5.86
N LEU A 173 10.85 4.67 5.43
CA LEU A 173 12.15 5.17 4.95
C LEU A 173 12.27 5.16 3.42
N VAL A 174 11.26 4.64 2.72
CA VAL A 174 11.26 4.64 1.25
C VAL A 174 11.06 6.07 0.76
N ARG A 175 12.03 6.56 -0.01
CA ARG A 175 12.04 7.96 -0.49
C ARG A 175 11.23 8.18 -1.74
N ASP A 176 11.12 7.14 -2.57
CA ASP A 176 10.38 7.15 -3.84
C ASP A 176 9.36 6.02 -3.80
N ALA A 177 8.10 6.38 -3.57
CA ALA A 177 7.00 5.43 -3.41
C ALA A 177 5.65 6.09 -3.71
N VAL A 178 4.68 5.25 -4.09
CA VAL A 178 3.25 5.56 -4.00
C VAL A 178 2.73 5.11 -2.63
N PHE A 179 2.10 6.01 -1.89
CA PHE A 179 1.52 5.69 -0.58
C PHE A 179 0.00 5.65 -0.58
N ALA A 180 -0.63 6.29 -1.56
CA ALA A 180 -2.07 6.43 -1.59
C ALA A 180 -2.62 6.35 -3.00
N LEU A 181 -3.79 5.71 -3.12
CA LEU A 181 -4.55 5.54 -4.34
C LEU A 181 -6.01 5.95 -4.08
N VAL A 182 -6.65 6.57 -5.07
CA VAL A 182 -8.10 6.82 -5.06
C VAL A 182 -8.64 6.70 -6.49
N PRO A 183 -9.87 6.21 -6.71
CA PRO A 183 -10.45 6.17 -8.05
C PRO A 183 -10.51 7.57 -8.67
N ALA A 184 -10.26 7.66 -9.97
CA ALA A 184 -10.48 8.89 -10.71
C ALA A 184 -11.90 8.93 -11.30
N PRO A 185 -12.66 10.03 -11.14
CA PRO A 185 -13.95 10.18 -11.80
C PRO A 185 -13.83 10.06 -13.32
N GLY A 186 -14.70 9.24 -13.92
CA GLY A 186 -14.67 8.93 -15.35
C GLY A 186 -13.65 7.85 -15.76
N GLY A 187 -13.09 7.11 -14.80
CA GLY A 187 -12.16 6.01 -15.04
C GLY A 187 -10.72 6.37 -14.70
N GLY A 188 -9.92 5.33 -14.43
CA GLY A 188 -8.52 5.43 -14.02
C GLY A 188 -8.32 5.61 -12.51
N VAL A 189 -7.12 6.07 -12.16
CA VAL A 189 -6.65 6.17 -10.77
C VAL A 189 -5.86 7.45 -10.55
N PHE A 190 -6.06 8.07 -9.38
CA PHE A 190 -5.11 9.02 -8.84
C PHE A 190 -4.14 8.31 -7.90
N ALA A 191 -2.85 8.53 -8.11
CA ALA A 191 -1.79 8.05 -7.25
C ALA A 191 -1.09 9.24 -6.60
N ALA A 192 -0.69 9.08 -5.35
CA ALA A 192 0.07 10.08 -4.61
C ALA A 192 1.14 9.44 -3.74
N GLY A 193 2.23 10.18 -3.55
CA GLY A 193 3.36 9.67 -2.79
C GLY A 193 4.50 10.67 -2.66
N THR A 194 5.71 10.14 -2.76
CA THR A 194 6.97 10.88 -2.74
C THR A 194 7.82 10.45 -3.94
N VAL A 195 8.45 11.42 -4.61
CA VAL A 195 9.59 11.18 -5.50
C VAL A 195 10.57 12.30 -5.29
N ASP A 196 11.86 12.00 -5.15
CA ASP A 196 12.93 12.99 -4.88
C ASP A 196 12.75 13.71 -3.56
N ARG A 197 12.08 13.06 -2.60
CA ARG A 197 11.61 13.66 -1.35
C ARG A 197 10.62 14.80 -1.58
N GLU A 198 10.03 14.93 -2.76
CA GLU A 198 9.01 15.92 -3.03
C GLU A 198 7.65 15.22 -3.13
N PRO A 199 6.59 15.79 -2.52
CA PRO A 199 5.27 15.25 -2.67
C PRO A 199 4.82 15.37 -4.13
N TRP A 200 4.26 14.28 -4.65
CA TRP A 200 3.73 14.22 -6.00
C TRP A 200 2.33 13.60 -6.00
N ALA A 201 1.58 13.89 -7.05
CA ALA A 201 0.34 13.22 -7.36
C ALA A 201 0.20 13.16 -8.89
N ALA A 202 -0.40 12.10 -9.41
CA ALA A 202 -0.70 11.98 -10.83
C ALA A 202 -2.04 11.30 -11.05
N ARG A 203 -2.54 11.42 -12.29
CA ARG A 203 -3.69 10.72 -12.82
C ARG A 203 -3.24 9.77 -13.92
N TYR A 204 -3.68 8.53 -13.83
CA TYR A 204 -3.49 7.51 -14.85
C TYR A 204 -4.86 7.07 -15.38
N ALA A 205 -4.94 6.83 -16.67
CA ALA A 205 -6.09 6.19 -17.31
C ALA A 205 -6.15 4.68 -16.99
N ASP A 206 -7.25 4.03 -17.36
CA ASP A 206 -7.46 2.59 -17.11
C ASP A 206 -6.45 1.69 -17.83
N ASP A 207 -5.87 2.17 -18.94
CA ASP A 207 -4.81 1.52 -19.71
C ASP A 207 -3.40 1.85 -19.20
N GLY A 208 -3.30 2.62 -18.12
CA GLY A 208 -2.05 3.07 -17.52
C GLY A 208 -1.55 4.41 -18.08
N ALA A 209 -2.12 4.97 -19.15
CA ALA A 209 -1.59 6.20 -19.72
C ALA A 209 -1.61 7.37 -18.71
N GLU A 210 -0.45 8.02 -18.50
CA GLU A 210 -0.36 9.22 -17.66
C GLU A 210 -1.13 10.37 -18.33
N GLN A 211 -2.13 10.90 -17.62
CA GLN A 211 -2.96 12.00 -18.11
C GLN A 211 -2.55 13.35 -17.53
N TRP A 212 -2.07 13.33 -16.29
CA TRP A 212 -1.71 14.55 -15.56
C TRP A 212 -0.76 14.21 -14.41
N VAL A 213 0.16 15.13 -14.12
CA VAL A 213 1.04 15.05 -12.95
C VAL A 213 1.15 16.42 -12.29
N MET A 214 0.98 16.46 -10.97
CA MET A 214 1.34 17.61 -10.15
C MET A 214 2.84 17.80 -10.23
N LYS A 215 3.29 18.97 -10.70
CA LYS A 215 4.71 19.32 -10.62
C LYS A 215 5.20 19.21 -9.17
N ARG A 216 6.26 18.42 -8.99
CA ARG A 216 6.93 18.20 -7.71
C ARG A 216 7.29 19.56 -7.10
N GLY A 217 6.92 19.76 -5.85
CA GLY A 217 7.05 21.05 -5.17
C GLY A 217 8.37 21.16 -4.42
N ALA A 218 8.95 22.37 -4.35
CA ALA A 218 10.27 22.64 -3.75
C ALA A 218 10.41 22.35 -2.23
N SER A 219 9.39 21.80 -1.57
CA SER A 219 9.41 21.44 -0.16
C SER A 219 9.59 19.94 -0.01
N SER A 220 10.55 19.53 0.82
CA SER A 220 10.70 18.13 1.21
C SER A 220 9.40 17.59 1.82
N GLY A 221 9.08 16.33 1.62
CA GLY A 221 7.89 15.70 2.18
C GLY A 221 7.37 14.50 1.39
N ALA A 222 6.20 14.01 1.80
CA ALA A 222 5.48 12.94 1.13
C ALA A 222 3.97 13.21 1.19
N ALA A 223 3.25 12.93 0.10
CA ALA A 223 1.80 12.84 0.10
C ALA A 223 1.40 11.43 0.58
N LEU A 224 0.74 11.34 1.73
CA LEU A 224 0.47 10.08 2.43
C LEU A 224 -0.99 9.65 2.33
N ALA A 225 -1.89 10.58 2.04
CA ALA A 225 -3.27 10.30 1.75
C ALA A 225 -3.78 11.24 0.65
N ILE A 226 -4.75 10.76 -0.12
CA ILE A 226 -5.39 11.47 -1.21
C ILE A 226 -6.91 11.25 -1.15
N ALA A 227 -7.66 12.29 -1.46
CA ALA A 227 -9.08 12.22 -1.74
C ALA A 227 -9.40 13.04 -3.00
N ALA A 228 -10.22 12.50 -3.90
CA ALA A 228 -10.71 13.22 -5.07
C ALA A 228 -12.10 13.81 -4.79
N SER A 229 -12.41 14.97 -5.37
CA SER A 229 -13.78 15.47 -5.41
C SER A 229 -14.65 14.61 -6.32
N GLU A 230 -15.96 14.57 -6.08
CA GLU A 230 -16.91 13.74 -6.85
C GLU A 230 -16.88 14.05 -8.35
N ASP A 231 -16.71 15.33 -8.70
CA ASP A 231 -16.61 15.82 -10.07
C ASP A 231 -15.21 15.68 -10.68
N GLY A 232 -14.23 15.19 -9.91
CA GLY A 232 -12.84 15.05 -10.34
C GLY A 232 -12.11 16.37 -10.58
N SER A 233 -12.68 17.50 -10.18
CA SER A 233 -12.06 18.82 -10.40
C SER A 233 -10.94 19.16 -9.43
N CYS A 234 -10.85 18.45 -8.30
CA CYS A 234 -9.90 18.74 -7.23
C CYS A 234 -9.39 17.47 -6.53
N LEU A 235 -8.14 17.51 -6.09
CA LEU A 235 -7.58 16.57 -5.12
C LEU A 235 -7.34 17.27 -3.78
N THR A 236 -7.59 16.56 -2.69
CA THR A 236 -7.09 16.91 -1.36
C THR A 236 -5.98 15.92 -1.00
N LEU A 237 -4.79 16.47 -0.76
CA LEU A 237 -3.61 15.72 -0.37
C LEU A 237 -3.31 16.00 1.09
N VAL A 238 -3.02 14.96 1.88
CA VAL A 238 -2.52 15.07 3.24
C VAL A 238 -1.13 14.46 3.29
N GLY A 239 -0.17 15.18 3.86
CA GLY A 239 1.22 14.75 3.87
C GLY A 239 2.03 15.28 5.02
N SER A 240 3.33 14.98 5.00
CA SER A 240 4.32 15.41 5.99
C SER A 240 5.45 16.18 5.31
N GLU A 241 5.98 17.24 5.94
CA GLU A 241 7.11 18.04 5.40
C GLU A 241 8.49 17.42 5.70
N LYS A 242 8.55 16.54 6.70
CA LYS A 242 9.80 15.89 7.16
C LYS A 242 9.60 14.40 7.36
N TYR A 243 9.15 13.73 6.30
CA TYR A 243 8.80 12.31 6.34
C TYR A 243 9.91 11.42 6.92
N GLY A 244 11.18 11.73 6.65
CA GLY A 244 12.34 10.99 7.16
C GLY A 244 12.72 11.24 8.63
N ASN A 245 12.08 12.16 9.36
CA ASN A 245 12.38 12.45 10.77
C ASN A 245 11.13 12.31 11.65
N TYR A 246 11.06 11.21 12.40
CA TYR A 246 9.90 10.83 13.21
C TYR A 246 9.57 11.82 14.34
N ALA A 247 10.56 12.62 14.80
CA ALA A 247 10.39 13.54 15.92
C ALA A 247 9.75 14.89 15.53
N GLU A 248 9.76 15.25 14.25
CA GLU A 248 9.34 16.57 13.76
C GLU A 248 8.31 16.46 12.64
N ARG A 249 7.26 15.65 12.83
CA ARG A 249 6.18 15.54 11.85
C ARG A 249 5.30 16.80 11.87
N SER A 250 5.67 17.78 11.05
CA SER A 250 4.71 18.79 10.58
C SER A 250 3.87 18.18 9.46
N TRP A 251 2.55 18.33 9.60
CA TRP A 251 1.58 17.83 8.64
C TRP A 251 1.04 18.98 7.81
N TRP A 252 0.75 18.70 6.55
CA TRP A 252 0.10 19.64 5.66
C TRP A 252 -1.11 18.99 4.99
N ALA A 253 -2.09 19.83 4.67
CA ALA A 253 -3.21 19.48 3.80
C ALA A 253 -3.24 20.48 2.65
N ARG A 254 -3.26 20.00 1.41
CA ARG A 254 -3.26 20.82 0.21
C ARG A 254 -4.39 20.42 -0.72
N ARG A 255 -5.17 21.40 -1.16
CA ARG A 255 -6.11 21.23 -2.27
C ARG A 255 -5.41 21.57 -3.58
N VAL A 256 -5.56 20.71 -4.58
CA VAL A 256 -4.98 20.87 -5.92
C VAL A 256 -6.13 20.83 -6.93
N SER A 257 -6.33 21.93 -7.64
CA SER A 257 -7.26 21.96 -8.77
C SER A 257 -6.66 21.23 -9.96
N LEU A 258 -7.44 20.33 -10.54
CA LEU A 258 -7.08 19.58 -11.73
C LEU A 258 -7.49 20.38 -12.98
N PRO A 259 -6.73 20.25 -14.09
CA PRO A 259 -7.18 20.80 -15.36
C PRO A 259 -8.51 20.15 -15.78
N PRO A 260 -9.39 20.90 -16.47
CA PRO A 260 -10.63 20.37 -17.01
C PRO A 260 -10.40 19.29 -18.08
#